data_AF-A0A554G0Y3-F1
#
_entry.id   AF-A0A554G0Y3-F1
#
_cell.length_a   1.000
_cell.length_b   1.000
_cell.length_c   1.000
_cell.angle_alpha   90.00
_cell.angle_beta   90.00
_cell.angle_gamma   90.00
#
_symmetry.space_group_name_H-M   'P 1'
#
loop_
_entity.id
_entity.type
_entity.pdbx_description
1 polymer ?
#
loop_
_entity_poly.entity_id
_entity_poly.type
_entity_poly.pdbx_seq_one_letter_code
_entity_poly.pdbx_strand_id
1 'polypeptide(L)'
;MAFNIGSRIDSVMARIRQAQEQARAEMAAAAQSVKEPLLDAPDAKPLNAAEGRYLDSFQEERAKKMGMPELAAPPPAGTAPATAVPVNEATEAQKDKGWKAPQTTVAQTSKKGCAEATLTYLEQSSSDDEVPLSQQEAREKVRNKADTLATSETAGVKDRVEVNLDDGATPDEMGAVLGSMGIKVTDGSAEVDTDALSGALKNGQMALALVDSNALLNTTLAPGEQPKEGGELHWLTIDGVNPGKTDSTDDDLYRVRDSVNGAYWVKASDLKKSVAEAQEQHGSGGVMTVQKDGTAKTTEQREALARENLEHTGPLGKGNGGASRRLSVGESS
;
A
#
# COMPACT_ATOMS: atom_id res chain seq x y z
N MET A 1 54.64 -7.40 34.69
CA MET A 1 53.25 -7.86 34.55
C MET A 1 52.73 -7.35 33.22
N ALA A 2 52.64 -8.21 32.20
CA ALA A 2 52.09 -7.84 30.89
C ALA A 2 50.59 -8.16 30.87
N PHE A 3 49.76 -7.15 30.59
CA PHE A 3 48.30 -7.29 30.57
C PHE A 3 47.83 -7.96 29.28
N ASN A 4 47.17 -9.10 29.43
CA ASN A 4 46.68 -9.96 28.37
C ASN A 4 45.32 -9.44 27.86
N ILE A 5 45.35 -8.42 27.01
CA ILE A 5 44.15 -7.76 26.45
C ILE A 5 43.62 -8.53 25.22
N GLY A 6 44.50 -9.20 24.46
CA GLY A 6 44.13 -9.95 23.25
C GLY A 6 43.17 -11.12 23.53
N SER A 7 43.36 -11.86 24.64
CA SER A 7 42.53 -13.03 24.93
C SER A 7 41.08 -12.70 25.29
N ARG A 8 40.78 -11.47 25.72
CA ARG A 8 39.40 -11.04 26.03
C ARG A 8 38.62 -10.68 24.78
N ILE A 9 39.27 -10.14 23.74
CA ILE A 9 38.61 -9.77 22.49
C ILE A 9 38.25 -11.04 21.68
N ASP A 10 39.17 -12.01 21.63
CA ASP A 10 38.90 -13.31 20.98
C ASP A 10 37.76 -14.07 21.67
N SER A 11 37.66 -13.97 23.01
CA SER A 11 36.56 -14.55 23.78
C SER A 11 35.20 -13.90 23.49
N VAL A 12 35.15 -12.61 23.13
CA VAL A 12 33.88 -11.92 22.84
C VAL A 12 33.41 -12.28 21.42
N MET A 13 34.33 -12.31 20.46
CA MET A 13 34.00 -12.70 19.08
C MET A 13 33.58 -14.17 18.96
N ALA A 14 34.16 -15.06 19.78
CA ALA A 14 33.72 -16.44 19.87
C ALA A 14 32.28 -16.57 20.40
N ARG A 15 31.90 -15.77 21.40
CA ARG A 15 30.53 -15.75 21.95
C ARG A 15 29.52 -15.18 20.95
N ILE A 16 29.89 -14.16 20.18
CA ILE A 16 29.02 -13.59 19.13
C ILE A 16 28.76 -14.63 18.03
N ARG A 17 29.80 -15.37 17.61
CA ARG A 17 29.65 -16.43 16.60
C ARG A 17 28.77 -17.58 17.11
N GLN A 18 28.96 -17.98 18.36
CA GLN A 18 28.14 -19.01 19.00
C GLN A 18 26.66 -18.59 19.16
N ALA A 19 26.40 -17.32 19.50
CA ALA A 19 25.05 -16.78 19.58
C ALA A 19 24.36 -16.70 18.20
N GLN A 20 25.09 -16.35 17.14
CA GLN A 20 24.57 -16.37 15.77
C GLN A 20 24.26 -17.78 15.26
N GLU A 21 25.07 -18.77 15.64
CA GLU A 21 24.82 -20.18 15.31
C GLU A 21 23.61 -20.73 16.08
N GLN A 22 23.43 -20.36 17.35
CA GLN A 22 22.22 -20.71 18.13
C GLN A 22 20.96 -20.06 17.55
N ALA A 23 20.99 -18.77 17.21
CA ALA A 23 19.85 -18.10 16.59
C ALA A 23 19.47 -18.70 15.23
N ARG A 24 20.45 -19.16 14.44
CA ARG A 24 20.20 -19.90 13.19
C ARG A 24 19.63 -21.29 13.44
N ALA A 25 20.09 -22.00 14.47
CA ALA A 25 19.56 -23.31 14.84
C ALA A 25 18.11 -23.21 15.37
N GLU A 26 17.79 -22.18 16.14
CA GLU A 26 16.43 -21.91 16.64
C GLU A 26 15.48 -21.52 15.51
N MET A 27 15.91 -20.68 14.56
CA MET A 27 15.11 -20.39 13.36
C MET A 27 14.92 -21.63 12.46
N ALA A 28 15.93 -22.49 12.34
CA ALA A 28 15.79 -23.74 11.59
C ALA A 28 14.87 -24.76 12.29
N ALA A 29 14.86 -24.79 13.63
CA ALA A 29 13.95 -25.61 14.43
C ALA A 29 12.51 -25.10 14.37
N ALA A 30 12.30 -23.78 14.41
CA ALA A 30 10.98 -23.17 14.23
C ALA A 30 10.43 -23.41 12.82
N ALA A 31 11.28 -23.39 11.79
CA ALA A 31 10.89 -23.74 10.42
C ALA A 31 10.53 -25.24 10.26
N GLN A 32 11.04 -26.12 11.13
CA GLN A 32 10.70 -27.55 11.13
C GLN A 32 9.45 -27.86 11.96
N SER A 33 9.11 -27.07 12.99
CA SER A 33 7.90 -27.31 13.81
C SER A 33 6.59 -26.91 13.12
N VAL A 34 6.65 -26.19 11.99
CA VAL A 34 5.47 -25.83 11.16
C VAL A 34 5.05 -26.97 10.21
N LYS A 35 5.77 -28.11 10.23
CA LYS A 35 5.48 -29.27 9.36
C LYS A 35 4.61 -30.36 9.99
N GLU A 36 4.11 -30.20 11.22
CA GLU A 36 3.11 -31.12 11.76
C GLU A 36 1.70 -30.66 11.36
N PRO A 37 0.98 -31.39 10.50
CA PRO A 37 -0.39 -31.06 10.16
C PRO A 37 -1.29 -31.25 11.37
N LEU A 38 -2.08 -30.23 11.72
CA LEU A 38 -3.21 -30.37 12.64
C LEU A 38 -4.14 -31.47 12.12
N LEU A 39 -4.25 -32.56 12.88
CA LEU A 39 -5.18 -33.67 12.69
C LEU A 39 -6.61 -33.20 13.04
N ASP A 40 -7.26 -32.40 12.18
CA ASP A 40 -8.74 -32.34 12.07
C ASP A 40 -9.27 -31.42 10.94
N ALA A 41 -8.57 -31.31 9.80
CA ALA A 41 -9.12 -30.65 8.61
C ALA A 41 -9.71 -31.69 7.64
N PRO A 42 -11.00 -31.61 7.24
CA PRO A 42 -11.59 -32.54 6.28
C PRO A 42 -10.93 -32.41 4.90
N ASP A 43 -10.62 -33.58 4.31
CA ASP A 43 -10.00 -33.84 3.00
C ASP A 43 -10.09 -32.69 1.96
N ALA A 44 -9.09 -31.79 1.99
CA ALA A 44 -8.80 -30.93 0.86
C ALA A 44 -7.82 -31.67 -0.07
N LYS A 45 -8.30 -32.11 -1.23
CA LYS A 45 -7.46 -32.63 -2.31
C LYS A 45 -6.32 -31.65 -2.63
N PRO A 46 -5.08 -32.11 -2.84
CA PRO A 46 -3.99 -31.23 -3.24
C PRO A 46 -4.28 -30.63 -4.63
N LEU A 47 -4.29 -29.29 -4.72
CA LEU A 47 -4.39 -28.56 -5.98
C LEU A 47 -3.13 -28.82 -6.80
N ASN A 48 -3.35 -29.33 -8.01
CA ASN A 48 -2.33 -29.70 -8.97
C ASN A 48 -1.61 -28.43 -9.48
N ALA A 49 -0.27 -28.41 -9.49
CA ALA A 49 0.55 -27.23 -9.77
C ALA A 49 0.60 -26.80 -11.27
N ALA A 50 -0.42 -27.14 -12.05
CA ALA A 50 -0.47 -26.88 -13.49
C ALA A 50 -1.71 -26.10 -13.98
N GLU A 51 -2.65 -25.73 -13.09
CA GLU A 51 -3.83 -24.94 -13.45
C GLU A 51 -3.88 -23.64 -12.64
N GLY A 52 -3.45 -22.54 -13.26
CA GLY A 52 -3.47 -21.22 -12.62
C GLY A 52 -3.07 -20.04 -13.52
N ARG A 53 -3.01 -20.22 -14.85
CA ARG A 53 -2.97 -19.09 -15.78
C ARG A 53 -4.39 -18.69 -16.13
N TYR A 54 -5.00 -17.81 -15.35
CA TYR A 54 -6.11 -17.01 -15.86
C TYR A 54 -5.52 -15.95 -16.79
N LEU A 55 -5.39 -16.32 -18.07
CA LEU A 55 -5.12 -15.40 -19.16
C LEU A 55 -6.38 -14.57 -19.41
N ASP A 56 -6.17 -13.26 -19.45
CA ASP A 56 -7.13 -12.19 -19.75
C ASP A 56 -7.88 -12.46 -21.07
N SER A 57 -9.16 -12.82 -20.99
CA SER A 57 -10.01 -13.16 -22.14
C SER A 57 -10.37 -11.95 -23.03
N PHE A 58 -9.91 -10.74 -22.71
CA PHE A 58 -10.10 -9.55 -23.56
C PHE A 58 -8.97 -9.31 -24.57
N GLN A 59 -7.82 -9.98 -24.45
CA GLN A 59 -6.71 -9.80 -25.42
C GLN A 59 -6.81 -10.73 -26.65
N GLU A 60 -7.40 -11.92 -26.52
CA GLU A 60 -7.57 -12.84 -27.66
C GLU A 60 -8.68 -12.41 -28.64
N GLU A 61 -9.68 -11.65 -28.20
CA GLU A 61 -10.77 -11.19 -29.08
C GLU A 61 -10.32 -10.09 -30.05
N ARG A 62 -9.28 -9.32 -29.69
CA ARG A 62 -8.67 -8.32 -30.58
C ARG A 62 -7.76 -8.95 -31.64
N ALA A 63 -7.12 -10.08 -31.33
CA ALA A 63 -6.19 -10.74 -32.25
C ALA A 63 -6.89 -11.58 -33.34
N LYS A 64 -8.17 -11.97 -33.14
CA LYS A 64 -8.90 -12.86 -34.07
C LYS A 64 -9.65 -12.17 -35.21
N LYS A 65 -9.60 -10.83 -35.35
CA LYS A 65 -10.29 -10.08 -36.42
C LYS A 65 -9.36 -9.41 -37.45
N MET A 66 -8.15 -9.90 -37.66
CA MET A 66 -7.34 -9.52 -38.82
C MET A 66 -7.60 -10.42 -40.03
N GLY A 67 -8.74 -10.28 -40.71
CA GLY A 67 -9.00 -11.16 -41.85
C GLY A 67 -10.26 -11.00 -42.69
N MET A 68 -10.98 -9.87 -42.70
CA MET A 68 -11.99 -9.63 -43.74
C MET A 68 -12.01 -8.16 -44.19
N PRO A 69 -12.12 -7.88 -45.52
CA PRO A 69 -12.17 -6.53 -46.04
C PRO A 69 -13.47 -5.84 -45.63
N GLU A 70 -13.33 -4.62 -45.11
CA GLU A 70 -14.39 -3.77 -44.58
C GLU A 70 -15.25 -3.22 -45.73
N LEU A 71 -16.52 -3.63 -45.81
CA LEU A 71 -17.53 -2.93 -46.61
C LEU A 71 -17.97 -1.70 -45.80
N ALA A 72 -17.38 -0.55 -46.14
CA ALA A 72 -17.67 0.73 -45.51
C ALA A 72 -19.15 1.12 -45.67
N ALA A 73 -19.85 1.23 -44.54
CA ALA A 73 -21.03 2.08 -44.45
C ALA A 73 -20.61 3.39 -43.76
N PRO A 74 -20.97 4.58 -44.31
CA PRO A 74 -20.66 5.84 -43.65
C PRO A 74 -21.42 5.93 -42.31
N PRO A 75 -20.78 6.43 -41.23
CA PRO A 75 -21.44 6.50 -39.93
C PRO A 75 -22.54 7.57 -39.95
N PRO A 76 -23.69 7.33 -39.28
CA PRO A 76 -24.71 8.35 -39.08
C PRO A 76 -24.14 9.48 -38.20
N ALA A 77 -24.39 10.73 -38.63
CA ALA A 77 -24.00 11.91 -37.88
C ALA A 77 -24.72 11.94 -36.52
N GLY A 78 -23.97 11.91 -35.42
CA GLY A 78 -24.54 12.16 -34.08
C GLY A 78 -23.97 11.37 -32.91
N THR A 79 -22.94 10.54 -33.06
CA THR A 79 -22.31 9.88 -31.90
C THR A 79 -21.33 10.82 -31.21
N ALA A 80 -21.62 11.17 -29.97
CA ALA A 80 -20.71 11.87 -29.06
C ALA A 80 -19.32 11.19 -29.06
N PRO A 81 -18.22 11.95 -28.93
CA PRO A 81 -16.89 11.35 -28.88
C PRO A 81 -16.81 10.40 -27.68
N ALA A 82 -16.17 9.25 -27.89
CA ALA A 82 -15.83 8.30 -26.84
C ALA A 82 -15.20 9.06 -25.67
N THR A 83 -15.75 8.90 -24.46
CA THR A 83 -15.20 9.49 -23.23
C THR A 83 -13.72 9.13 -23.14
N ALA A 84 -12.85 10.14 -23.22
CA ALA A 84 -11.41 9.96 -23.10
C ALA A 84 -11.10 9.32 -21.73
N VAL A 85 -10.24 8.29 -21.74
CA VAL A 85 -9.71 7.71 -20.50
C VAL A 85 -8.96 8.81 -19.74
N PRO A 86 -9.21 8.99 -18.43
CA PRO A 86 -8.51 10.02 -17.65
C PRO A 86 -6.99 9.88 -17.76
N VAL A 87 -6.30 11.01 -17.95
CA VAL A 87 -4.84 11.08 -18.11
C VAL A 87 -4.21 11.41 -16.76
N ASN A 88 -3.25 10.60 -16.32
CA ASN A 88 -2.52 10.85 -15.08
C ASN A 88 -1.39 11.86 -15.27
N GLU A 89 -1.60 13.09 -14.80
CA GLU A 89 -0.62 14.18 -14.89
C GLU A 89 0.52 14.06 -13.87
N ALA A 90 0.39 13.22 -12.84
CA ALA A 90 1.45 13.03 -11.84
C ALA A 90 2.62 12.16 -12.36
N THR A 91 2.42 11.40 -13.44
CA THR A 91 3.32 10.31 -13.85
C THR A 91 4.76 10.77 -14.09
N GLU A 92 4.96 11.82 -14.90
CA GLU A 92 6.31 12.31 -15.22
C GLU A 92 6.97 12.96 -14.00
N ALA A 93 6.24 13.78 -13.24
CA ALA A 93 6.77 14.40 -12.03
C ALA A 93 7.18 13.35 -10.98
N GLN A 94 6.41 12.28 -10.82
CA GLN A 94 6.75 11.18 -9.91
C GLN A 94 8.01 10.45 -10.37
N LYS A 95 8.15 10.21 -11.67
CA LYS A 95 9.36 9.61 -12.25
C LYS A 95 10.58 10.51 -12.03
N ASP A 96 10.44 11.83 -12.17
CA ASP A 96 11.50 12.80 -11.88
C ASP A 96 11.90 12.84 -10.40
N LYS A 97 10.97 12.51 -9.49
CA LYS A 97 11.25 12.27 -8.06
C LYS A 97 11.81 10.88 -7.77
N GLY A 98 12.06 10.08 -8.79
CA GLY A 98 12.67 8.76 -8.67
C GLY A 98 11.71 7.66 -8.23
N TRP A 99 10.40 7.86 -8.39
CA TRP A 99 9.40 6.80 -8.22
C TRP A 99 9.38 5.88 -9.45
N LYS A 100 9.40 4.58 -9.20
CA LYS A 100 9.21 3.50 -10.18
C LYS A 100 7.84 2.85 -9.97
N ALA A 101 6.78 3.67 -9.98
CA ALA A 101 5.42 3.24 -9.66
C ALA A 101 4.96 2.08 -10.56
N PRO A 102 4.73 0.87 -10.00
CA PRO A 102 4.28 -0.26 -10.81
C PRO A 102 2.87 -0.02 -11.31
N GLN A 103 2.58 -0.56 -12.50
CA GLN A 103 1.24 -0.46 -13.09
C GLN A 103 0.23 -1.39 -12.40
N THR A 104 0.69 -2.38 -11.65
CA THR A 104 -0.16 -3.34 -10.93
C THR A 104 -0.38 -2.88 -9.50
N THR A 105 -1.63 -3.03 -9.02
CA THR A 105 -1.95 -2.87 -7.60
C THR A 105 -1.46 -4.09 -6.83
N VAL A 106 -0.98 -3.88 -5.60
CA VAL A 106 -0.64 -4.96 -4.68
C VAL A 106 -1.91 -5.42 -3.97
N ALA A 107 -2.27 -6.69 -4.14
CA ALA A 107 -3.41 -7.26 -3.44
C ALA A 107 -3.07 -7.53 -1.97
N GLN A 108 -4.04 -7.30 -1.07
CA GLN A 108 -3.90 -7.77 0.31
C GLN A 108 -4.04 -9.29 0.39
N THR A 109 -3.25 -9.91 1.26
CA THR A 109 -3.21 -11.37 1.47
C THR A 109 -4.09 -11.81 2.65
N SER A 110 -4.59 -10.87 3.45
CA SER A 110 -5.49 -11.12 4.57
C SER A 110 -6.61 -10.07 4.59
N LYS A 111 -7.65 -10.30 5.41
CA LYS A 111 -8.71 -9.30 5.65
C LYS A 111 -8.14 -7.99 6.23
N LYS A 112 -7.02 -8.10 6.96
CA LYS A 112 -6.35 -6.99 7.65
C LYS A 112 -5.18 -6.36 6.90
N GLY A 113 -4.81 -6.89 5.74
CA GLY A 113 -3.55 -6.57 5.07
C GLY A 113 -3.55 -5.36 4.12
N CYS A 114 -4.49 -4.42 4.21
CA CYS A 114 -4.51 -3.25 3.31
C CYS A 114 -3.36 -2.28 3.58
N ALA A 115 -2.98 -2.09 4.85
CA ALA A 115 -1.78 -1.34 5.25
C ALA A 115 -0.50 -1.97 4.65
N GLU A 116 -0.29 -3.28 4.87
CA GLU A 116 0.87 -3.99 4.35
C GLU A 116 0.92 -3.93 2.81
N ALA A 117 -0.23 -4.09 2.13
CA ALA A 117 -0.29 -3.99 0.68
C ALA A 117 0.07 -2.59 0.18
N THR A 118 -0.40 -1.54 0.86
CA THR A 118 -0.06 -0.14 0.58
C THR A 118 1.44 0.11 0.76
N LEU A 119 2.02 -0.33 1.87
CA LEU A 119 3.46 -0.22 2.13
C LEU A 119 4.28 -1.03 1.13
N THR A 120 3.82 -2.21 0.73
CA THR A 120 4.46 -3.05 -0.29
C THR A 120 4.48 -2.34 -1.64
N TYR A 121 3.37 -1.70 -2.04
CA TYR A 121 3.32 -0.91 -3.27
C TYR A 121 4.35 0.23 -3.24
N LEU A 122 4.47 0.92 -2.11
CA LEU A 122 5.45 1.98 -1.93
C LEU A 122 6.89 1.47 -1.92
N GLU A 123 7.18 0.31 -1.33
CA GLU A 123 8.51 -0.33 -1.37
C GLU A 123 8.91 -0.70 -2.81
N GLN A 124 7.98 -1.25 -3.59
CA GLN A 124 8.21 -1.51 -5.02
C GLN A 124 8.47 -0.21 -5.78
N SER A 125 7.70 0.84 -5.47
CA SER A 125 7.76 2.13 -6.13
C SER A 125 9.01 2.93 -5.76
N SER A 126 9.51 2.82 -4.53
CA SER A 126 10.64 3.59 -4.04
C SER A 126 11.99 2.93 -4.34
N SER A 127 12.00 1.63 -4.66
CA SER A 127 13.24 0.86 -4.81
C SER A 127 14.20 1.45 -5.83
N ASP A 128 15.46 1.62 -5.41
CA ASP A 128 16.55 2.04 -6.29
C ASP A 128 17.12 0.85 -7.09
N ASP A 129 16.68 -0.38 -6.82
CA ASP A 129 17.15 -1.59 -7.50
C ASP A 129 16.91 -1.52 -9.03
N GLU A 130 17.89 -1.97 -9.82
CA GLU A 130 17.77 -1.98 -11.29
C GLU A 130 16.65 -2.90 -11.76
N VAL A 131 16.47 -4.03 -11.07
CA VAL A 131 15.39 -4.98 -11.30
C VAL A 131 14.23 -4.63 -10.35
N PRO A 132 13.01 -4.42 -10.88
CA PRO A 132 11.84 -4.18 -10.03
C PRO A 132 11.61 -5.35 -9.07
N LEU A 133 11.37 -5.03 -7.80
CA LEU A 133 11.05 -6.02 -6.79
C LEU A 133 9.74 -6.72 -7.13
N SER A 134 9.70 -8.04 -6.97
CA SER A 134 8.43 -8.77 -6.94
C SER A 134 7.58 -8.33 -5.74
N GLN A 135 6.27 -8.54 -5.79
CA GLN A 135 5.38 -8.21 -4.68
C GLN A 135 5.75 -8.98 -3.41
N GLN A 136 6.26 -10.21 -3.55
CA GLN A 136 6.68 -11.03 -2.41
C GLN A 136 7.94 -10.47 -1.76
N GLU A 137 8.97 -10.14 -2.55
CA GLU A 137 10.22 -9.57 -2.03
C GLU A 137 9.98 -8.21 -1.36
N ALA A 138 9.17 -7.35 -1.97
CA ALA A 138 8.82 -6.07 -1.38
C ALA A 138 8.04 -6.23 -0.06
N ARG A 139 7.10 -7.20 0.00
CA ARG A 139 6.36 -7.50 1.23
C ARG A 139 7.28 -8.02 2.34
N GLU A 140 8.22 -8.90 2.00
CA GLU A 140 9.21 -9.40 2.94
C GLU A 140 10.10 -8.26 3.47
N LYS A 141 10.54 -7.33 2.61
CA LYS A 141 11.26 -6.12 3.04
C LYS A 141 10.41 -5.25 3.98
N VAL A 142 9.13 -5.05 3.69
CA VAL A 142 8.20 -4.30 4.57
C VAL A 142 8.07 -4.98 5.92
N ARG A 143 7.87 -6.30 5.97
CA ARG A 143 7.78 -7.07 7.21
C ARG A 143 9.06 -6.99 8.04
N ASN A 144 10.22 -7.21 7.42
CA ASN A 144 11.51 -7.10 8.09
C ASN A 144 11.73 -5.70 8.70
N LYS A 145 11.27 -4.65 8.02
CA LYS A 145 11.33 -3.28 8.53
C LYS A 145 10.40 -3.07 9.73
N ALA A 146 9.14 -3.53 9.64
CA ALA A 146 8.18 -3.47 10.73
C ALA A 146 8.69 -4.23 11.98
N ASP A 147 9.21 -5.45 11.80
CA ASP A 147 9.76 -6.27 12.88
C ASP A 147 11.01 -5.62 13.51
N THR A 148 11.86 -4.99 12.70
CA THR A 148 13.00 -4.23 13.19
C THR A 148 12.55 -3.04 14.04
N LEU A 149 11.51 -2.32 13.63
CA LEU A 149 10.96 -1.21 14.42
C LEU A 149 10.32 -1.68 15.72
N ALA A 150 9.58 -2.81 15.70
CA ALA A 150 8.96 -3.39 16.89
C ALA A 150 10.01 -3.84 17.94
N THR A 151 11.18 -4.28 17.46
CA THR A 151 12.26 -4.79 18.33
C THR A 151 13.34 -3.76 18.65
N SER A 152 13.44 -2.64 17.90
CA SER A 152 14.47 -1.61 18.10
C SER A 152 14.45 -1.03 19.52
N GLU A 153 15.62 -1.00 20.17
CA GLU A 153 15.79 -0.39 21.49
C GLU A 153 16.02 1.13 21.42
N THR A 154 15.98 1.73 20.23
CA THR A 154 16.12 3.18 20.08
C THR A 154 14.90 3.89 20.66
N ALA A 155 15.15 4.62 21.76
CA ALA A 155 14.18 5.27 22.66
C ALA A 155 13.33 6.41 22.04
N GLY A 156 12.65 6.18 20.92
CA GLY A 156 11.74 7.21 20.39
C GLY A 156 10.72 6.79 19.34
N VAL A 157 10.90 5.65 18.67
CA VAL A 157 9.81 5.06 17.87
C VAL A 157 9.03 4.07 18.71
N LYS A 158 9.72 3.10 19.34
CA LYS A 158 9.09 2.08 20.19
C LYS A 158 8.36 2.63 21.41
N ASP A 159 8.82 3.75 21.97
CA ASP A 159 8.14 4.42 23.10
C ASP A 159 6.82 5.10 22.68
N ARG A 160 6.60 5.28 21.38
CA ARG A 160 5.44 6.00 20.81
C ARG A 160 4.52 5.09 20.01
N VAL A 161 5.06 4.06 19.37
CA VAL A 161 4.36 3.20 18.42
C VAL A 161 4.86 1.76 18.54
N GLU A 162 3.93 0.83 18.75
CA GLU A 162 4.17 -0.61 18.66
C GLU A 162 3.68 -1.08 17.30
N VAL A 163 4.60 -1.28 16.35
CA VAL A 163 4.24 -1.64 14.97
C VAL A 163 3.80 -3.09 14.89
N ASN A 164 2.54 -3.32 14.53
CA ASN A 164 1.99 -4.64 14.24
C ASN A 164 1.10 -4.62 12.98
N LEU A 165 1.64 -5.13 11.86
CA LEU A 165 0.92 -5.18 10.58
C LEU A 165 -0.10 -6.32 10.45
N ASP A 166 -0.19 -7.24 11.42
CA ASP A 166 -1.12 -8.38 11.34
C ASP A 166 -2.58 -7.98 11.56
N ASP A 167 -2.81 -6.94 12.36
CA ASP A 167 -4.15 -6.44 12.67
C ASP A 167 -4.55 -5.20 11.83
N GLY A 168 -3.68 -4.79 10.91
CA GLY A 168 -3.78 -3.57 10.10
C GLY A 168 -2.65 -2.59 10.42
N ALA A 169 -2.83 -1.30 10.14
CA ALA A 169 -1.96 -0.27 10.70
C ALA A 169 -2.73 1.00 11.05
N THR A 170 -2.39 1.59 12.18
CA THR A 170 -2.73 2.98 12.53
C THR A 170 -1.93 3.97 11.68
N PRO A 171 -2.35 5.25 11.60
CA PRO A 171 -1.56 6.29 10.95
C PRO A 171 -0.12 6.38 11.47
N ASP A 172 0.08 6.28 12.78
CA ASP A 172 1.42 6.34 13.40
C ASP A 172 2.29 5.13 13.01
N GLU A 173 1.72 3.93 12.96
CA GLU A 173 2.43 2.74 12.47
C GLU A 173 2.80 2.88 10.99
N MET A 174 1.90 3.40 10.16
CA MET A 174 2.20 3.71 8.76
C MET A 174 3.36 4.71 8.65
N GLY A 175 3.31 5.82 9.40
CA GLY A 175 4.38 6.82 9.42
C GLY A 175 5.73 6.25 9.84
N ALA A 176 5.75 5.42 10.88
CA ALA A 176 6.96 4.77 11.36
C ALA A 176 7.57 3.85 10.30
N VAL A 177 6.75 2.98 9.68
CA VAL A 177 7.23 2.06 8.63
C VAL A 177 7.70 2.84 7.41
N LEU A 178 7.00 3.89 6.98
CA LEU A 178 7.44 4.76 5.88
C LEU A 178 8.84 5.36 6.14
N GLY A 179 9.11 5.80 7.37
CA GLY A 179 10.43 6.33 7.72
C GLY A 179 11.53 5.28 7.61
N SER A 180 11.24 4.04 8.02
CA SER A 180 12.16 2.90 7.85
C SER A 180 12.39 2.49 6.37
N MET A 181 11.50 2.90 5.48
CA MET A 181 11.63 2.74 4.03
C MET A 181 12.42 3.90 3.39
N GLY A 182 12.74 4.96 4.15
CA GLY A 182 13.31 6.19 3.60
C GLY A 182 12.26 7.02 2.84
N ILE A 183 11.00 6.95 3.27
CA ILE A 183 9.89 7.73 2.72
C ILE A 183 9.45 8.73 3.78
N LYS A 184 9.46 10.00 3.41
CA LYS A 184 9.02 11.11 4.25
C LYS A 184 7.54 11.36 4.06
N VAL A 185 6.81 11.49 5.17
CA VAL A 185 5.47 12.10 5.20
C VAL A 185 5.66 13.61 5.18
N THR A 186 5.15 14.28 4.14
CA THR A 186 5.32 15.72 3.91
C THR A 186 4.21 16.55 4.50
N ASP A 187 3.01 15.99 4.53
CA ASP A 187 1.82 16.59 5.09
C ASP A 187 0.84 15.49 5.50
N GLY A 188 0.00 15.77 6.49
CA GLY A 188 -1.07 14.88 6.90
C GLY A 188 -2.24 15.66 7.50
N SER A 189 -3.44 15.31 7.09
CA SER A 189 -4.68 16.03 7.43
C SER A 189 -5.82 15.04 7.69
N ALA A 190 -6.70 15.41 8.62
CA ALA A 190 -7.96 14.70 8.87
C ALA A 190 -8.98 14.85 7.73
N GLU A 191 -8.81 15.88 6.90
CA GLU A 191 -9.68 16.24 5.78
C GLU A 191 -8.90 16.20 4.46
N VAL A 192 -9.62 16.06 3.35
CA VAL A 192 -9.01 16.12 2.01
C VAL A 192 -9.01 17.57 1.53
N ASP A 193 -7.87 18.25 1.67
CA ASP A 193 -7.58 19.48 0.93
C ASP A 193 -7.17 19.10 -0.50
N THR A 194 -8.06 19.36 -1.47
CA THR A 194 -7.86 18.98 -2.86
C THR A 194 -6.83 19.83 -3.56
N ASP A 195 -6.66 21.10 -3.17
CA ASP A 195 -5.63 21.96 -3.74
C ASP A 195 -4.25 21.46 -3.30
N ALA A 196 -4.10 21.15 -2.01
CA ALA A 196 -2.87 20.58 -1.48
C ALA A 196 -2.57 19.20 -2.07
N LEU A 197 -3.56 18.31 -2.13
CA LEU A 197 -3.38 16.95 -2.66
C LEU A 197 -3.04 16.95 -4.15
N SER A 198 -3.81 17.65 -4.98
CA SER A 198 -3.51 17.76 -6.42
C SER A 198 -2.18 18.45 -6.66
N GLY A 199 -1.86 19.49 -5.89
CA GLY A 199 -0.56 20.15 -5.93
C GLY A 199 0.60 19.20 -5.60
N ALA A 200 0.47 18.39 -4.55
CA ALA A 200 1.49 17.42 -4.16
C ALA A 200 1.72 16.35 -5.25
N LEU A 201 0.63 15.78 -5.79
CA LEU A 201 0.69 14.77 -6.86
C LEU A 201 1.34 15.33 -8.13
N LYS A 202 0.96 16.54 -8.56
CA LYS A 202 1.57 17.23 -9.73
C LYS A 202 3.05 17.56 -9.51
N ASN A 203 3.49 17.68 -8.26
CA ASN A 203 4.89 17.90 -7.90
C ASN A 203 5.68 16.60 -7.66
N GLY A 204 5.09 15.45 -7.98
CA GLY A 204 5.76 14.15 -7.97
C GLY A 204 5.72 13.42 -6.63
N GLN A 205 4.86 13.86 -5.69
CA GLN A 205 4.56 13.09 -4.48
C GLN A 205 3.53 11.99 -4.78
N MET A 206 3.39 11.05 -3.86
CA MET A 206 2.24 10.15 -3.77
C MET A 206 1.43 10.53 -2.52
N ALA A 207 0.24 9.97 -2.35
CA ALA A 207 -0.50 10.10 -1.09
C ALA A 207 -1.05 8.76 -0.63
N LEU A 208 -1.33 8.67 0.67
CA LEU A 208 -2.04 7.56 1.29
C LEU A 208 -3.32 8.12 1.90
N ALA A 209 -4.43 7.43 1.73
CA ALA A 209 -5.69 7.80 2.37
C ALA A 209 -6.17 6.69 3.30
N LEU A 210 -6.64 7.10 4.47
CA LEU A 210 -7.38 6.27 5.41
C LEU A 210 -8.86 6.64 5.29
N VAL A 211 -9.65 5.71 4.77
CA VAL A 211 -11.05 5.95 4.39
C VAL A 211 -11.97 4.91 4.98
N ASP A 212 -13.27 5.21 4.98
CA ASP A 212 -14.29 4.22 5.26
C ASP A 212 -14.53 3.37 4.01
N SER A 213 -14.35 2.05 4.14
CA SER A 213 -14.43 1.13 3.00
C SER A 213 -15.82 1.04 2.38
N ASN A 214 -16.91 1.14 3.16
CA ASN A 214 -18.26 1.13 2.58
C ASN A 214 -18.60 2.48 1.96
N ALA A 215 -18.16 3.59 2.56
CA ALA A 215 -18.30 4.92 1.99
C ALA A 215 -17.63 5.00 0.62
N LEU A 216 -16.40 4.49 0.50
CA LEU A 216 -15.66 4.41 -0.75
C LEU A 216 -16.36 3.46 -1.74
N LEU A 217 -16.77 2.27 -1.29
CA LEU A 217 -17.49 1.31 -2.11
C LEU A 217 -18.77 1.90 -2.71
N ASN A 218 -19.54 2.63 -1.90
CA ASN A 218 -20.80 3.26 -2.27
C ASN A 218 -20.67 4.26 -3.42
N THR A 219 -19.47 4.79 -3.68
CA THR A 219 -19.20 5.67 -4.82
C THR A 219 -19.33 4.95 -6.17
N THR A 220 -19.21 3.62 -6.16
CA THR A 220 -19.25 2.76 -7.35
C THR A 220 -20.55 1.97 -7.50
N LEU A 221 -21.35 1.87 -6.43
CA LEU A 221 -22.59 1.08 -6.39
C LEU A 221 -23.83 1.91 -6.72
N ALA A 222 -24.85 1.27 -7.31
CA ALA A 222 -26.15 1.91 -7.51
C ALA A 222 -26.82 2.20 -6.15
N PRO A 223 -27.66 3.26 -6.02
CA PRO A 223 -28.25 3.64 -4.73
C PRO A 223 -29.01 2.54 -3.96
N GLY A 224 -29.57 1.55 -4.68
CA GLY A 224 -30.27 0.41 -4.07
C GLY A 224 -29.34 -0.70 -3.55
N GLU A 225 -28.07 -0.67 -3.93
CA GLU A 225 -27.05 -1.68 -3.61
C GLU A 225 -26.07 -1.21 -2.54
N GLN A 226 -26.10 0.08 -2.21
CA GLN A 226 -25.21 0.72 -1.24
C GLN A 226 -25.47 0.20 0.18
N PRO A 227 -24.48 -0.42 0.85
CA PRO A 227 -24.58 -0.68 2.28
C PRO A 227 -24.87 0.62 3.04
N LYS A 228 -25.88 0.55 3.93
CA LYS A 228 -26.29 1.67 4.79
C LYS A 228 -25.46 1.79 6.06
N GLU A 229 -24.75 0.72 6.41
CA GLU A 229 -23.89 0.68 7.58
C GLU A 229 -22.52 1.21 7.24
N GLY A 230 -21.91 1.85 8.24
CA GLY A 230 -20.52 2.19 8.25
C GLY A 230 -19.61 1.05 7.85
N GLY A 231 -18.56 1.37 7.12
CA GLY A 231 -17.56 0.41 6.72
C GLY A 231 -16.55 0.17 7.82
N GLU A 232 -15.45 -0.41 7.38
CA GLU A 232 -14.26 -0.65 8.16
C GLU A 232 -13.15 0.31 7.65
N LEU A 233 -12.23 0.75 8.52
CA LEU A 233 -11.10 1.61 8.12
C LEU A 233 -10.17 0.90 7.13
N HIS A 234 -9.85 1.59 6.04
CA HIS A 234 -9.11 1.03 4.90
C HIS A 234 -8.03 1.98 4.37
N TRP A 235 -6.82 1.45 4.18
CA TRP A 235 -5.72 2.17 3.53
C TRP A 235 -5.73 1.97 2.02
N LEU A 236 -5.50 3.06 1.30
CA LEU A 236 -5.28 3.06 -0.13
C LEU A 236 -4.13 4.01 -0.52
N THR A 237 -3.48 3.73 -1.64
CA THR A 237 -2.51 4.67 -2.24
C THR A 237 -3.20 5.54 -3.28
N ILE A 238 -2.83 6.80 -3.36
CA ILE A 238 -3.19 7.73 -4.43
C ILE A 238 -1.91 8.05 -5.19
N ASP A 239 -1.85 7.61 -6.44
CA ASP A 239 -0.66 7.73 -7.29
C ASP A 239 -0.91 8.57 -8.55
N GLY A 240 -2.08 9.19 -8.66
CA GLY A 240 -2.39 9.98 -9.83
C GLY A 240 -3.47 11.02 -9.65
N VAL A 241 -3.42 12.03 -10.49
CA VAL A 241 -4.41 13.09 -10.60
C VAL A 241 -4.72 13.34 -12.07
N ASN A 242 -6.00 13.49 -12.37
CA ASN A 242 -6.50 14.00 -13.63
C ASN A 242 -7.31 15.24 -13.31
N PRO A 243 -6.89 16.43 -13.75
CA PRO A 243 -7.61 17.65 -13.46
C PRO A 243 -9.03 17.60 -13.96
N GLY A 244 -9.92 18.21 -13.18
CA GLY A 244 -11.27 18.46 -13.56
C GLY A 244 -11.39 19.39 -14.77
N LYS A 245 -12.63 19.71 -15.14
CA LYS A 245 -12.94 20.67 -16.20
C LYS A 245 -13.06 22.09 -15.68
N THR A 246 -13.08 22.28 -14.37
CA THR A 246 -13.17 23.60 -13.74
C THR A 246 -11.80 24.10 -13.27
N ASP A 247 -11.75 25.36 -12.86
CA ASP A 247 -10.56 25.94 -12.22
C ASP A 247 -10.40 25.49 -10.76
N SER A 248 -11.38 24.75 -10.20
CA SER A 248 -11.31 24.15 -8.86
C SER A 248 -10.74 22.74 -8.93
N THR A 249 -10.02 22.33 -7.89
CA THR A 249 -9.58 20.92 -7.71
C THR A 249 -10.69 20.02 -7.15
N ASP A 250 -11.87 20.55 -6.86
CA ASP A 250 -13.01 19.79 -6.34
C ASP A 250 -13.62 18.82 -7.36
N ASP A 251 -13.39 19.03 -8.65
CA ASP A 251 -13.80 18.11 -9.72
C ASP A 251 -12.65 17.28 -10.30
N ASP A 252 -11.47 17.33 -9.66
CA ASP A 252 -10.35 16.45 -9.98
C ASP A 252 -10.72 14.98 -9.74
N LEU A 253 -10.13 14.11 -10.55
CA LEU A 253 -10.15 12.67 -10.33
C LEU A 253 -8.80 12.23 -9.77
N TYR A 254 -8.84 11.38 -8.75
CA TYR A 254 -7.66 10.77 -8.16
C TYR A 254 -7.57 9.30 -8.54
N ARG A 255 -6.39 8.87 -9.00
CA ARG A 255 -6.14 7.46 -9.25
C ARG A 255 -5.79 6.80 -7.93
N VAL A 256 -6.65 5.88 -7.49
CA VAL A 256 -6.46 5.11 -6.27
C VAL A 256 -5.98 3.70 -6.61
N ARG A 257 -5.11 3.17 -5.75
CA ARG A 257 -4.66 1.78 -5.70
C ARG A 257 -5.26 1.15 -4.46
N ASP A 258 -6.34 0.41 -4.66
CA ASP A 258 -7.06 -0.29 -3.62
C ASP A 258 -6.61 -1.76 -3.62
N SER A 259 -6.07 -2.22 -2.49
CA SER A 259 -5.58 -3.59 -2.31
C SER A 259 -6.67 -4.66 -2.46
N VAL A 260 -7.94 -4.26 -2.48
CA VAL A 260 -9.09 -5.13 -2.68
C VAL A 260 -9.61 -5.06 -4.12
N ASN A 261 -9.78 -3.84 -4.64
CA ASN A 261 -10.54 -3.58 -5.86
C ASN A 261 -9.67 -3.22 -7.08
N GLY A 262 -8.34 -3.13 -6.92
CA GLY A 262 -7.42 -2.81 -7.99
C GLY A 262 -7.21 -1.31 -8.16
N ALA A 263 -6.94 -0.85 -9.39
CA ALA A 263 -6.69 0.57 -9.67
C ALA A 263 -7.89 1.20 -10.38
N TYR A 264 -8.36 2.34 -9.91
CA TYR A 264 -9.48 3.07 -10.50
C TYR A 264 -9.39 4.57 -10.21
N TRP A 265 -10.22 5.35 -10.89
CA TRP A 265 -10.34 6.80 -10.67
C TRP A 265 -11.53 7.10 -9.76
N VAL A 266 -11.30 7.85 -8.68
CA VAL A 266 -12.32 8.34 -7.76
C VAL A 266 -12.45 9.85 -7.90
N LYS A 267 -13.66 10.40 -7.75
CA LYS A 267 -13.82 11.86 -7.70
C LYS A 267 -13.27 12.40 -6.39
N ALA A 268 -12.75 13.62 -6.43
CA ALA A 268 -12.34 14.34 -5.24
C ALA A 268 -13.46 14.44 -4.19
N SER A 269 -14.70 14.71 -4.60
CA SER A 269 -15.87 14.74 -3.71
C SER A 269 -16.15 13.41 -3.01
N ASP A 270 -15.94 12.31 -3.72
CA ASP A 270 -16.19 10.96 -3.24
C ASP A 270 -15.11 10.52 -2.25
N LEU A 271 -13.85 10.91 -2.50
CA LEU A 271 -12.75 10.74 -1.56
C LEU A 271 -12.94 11.60 -0.29
N LYS A 272 -13.37 12.86 -0.43
CA LYS A 272 -13.73 13.73 0.70
C LYS A 272 -14.77 13.07 1.59
N LYS A 273 -15.82 12.55 0.98
CA LYS A 273 -16.91 11.88 1.69
C LYS A 273 -16.43 10.63 2.43
N SER A 274 -15.63 9.78 1.81
CA SER A 274 -15.16 8.54 2.45
C SER A 274 -14.17 8.78 3.60
N VAL A 275 -13.35 9.84 3.52
CA VAL A 275 -12.50 10.30 4.62
C VAL A 275 -13.34 10.88 5.76
N ALA A 276 -14.33 11.72 5.45
CA ALA A 276 -15.20 12.32 6.45
C ALA A 276 -16.02 11.26 7.20
N GLU A 277 -16.57 10.27 6.49
CA GLU A 277 -17.28 9.14 7.11
C GLU A 277 -16.35 8.30 7.99
N ALA A 278 -15.07 8.13 7.60
CA ALA A 278 -14.10 7.47 8.45
C ALA A 278 -13.86 8.21 9.77
N GLN A 279 -13.66 9.53 9.70
CA GLN A 279 -13.50 10.38 10.87
C GLN A 279 -14.74 10.34 11.78
N GLU A 280 -15.94 10.45 11.21
CA GLU A 280 -17.19 10.44 11.98
C GLU A 280 -17.42 9.11 12.69
N GLN A 281 -17.19 7.99 12.01
CA GLN A 281 -17.55 6.66 12.51
C GLN A 281 -16.46 6.02 13.37
N HIS A 282 -15.19 6.28 13.06
CA HIS A 282 -14.05 5.60 13.69
C HIS A 282 -13.13 6.54 14.47
N GLY A 283 -13.37 7.87 14.44
CA GLY A 283 -12.48 8.86 15.04
C GLY A 283 -11.09 8.89 14.39
N SER A 284 -11.00 8.40 13.15
CA SER A 284 -9.76 8.28 12.40
C SER A 284 -10.05 8.24 10.91
N GLY A 285 -9.21 8.86 10.10
CA GLY A 285 -9.42 9.03 8.67
C GLY A 285 -8.62 10.22 8.17
N GLY A 286 -8.30 10.27 6.89
CA GLY A 286 -7.57 11.41 6.34
C GLY A 286 -6.66 11.04 5.21
N VAL A 287 -5.82 11.98 4.84
CA VAL A 287 -4.84 11.83 3.76
C VAL A 287 -3.48 12.28 4.27
N MET A 288 -2.43 11.56 3.89
CA MET A 288 -1.05 12.01 4.06
C MET A 288 -0.33 11.96 2.72
N THR A 289 0.45 12.99 2.40
CA THR A 289 1.30 13.02 1.22
C THR A 289 2.70 12.53 1.57
N VAL A 290 3.33 11.84 0.63
CA VAL A 290 4.62 11.16 0.83
C VAL A 290 5.58 11.40 -0.31
N GLN A 291 6.87 11.48 0.02
CA GLN A 291 7.96 11.63 -0.94
C GLN A 291 9.14 10.74 -0.56
N LYS A 292 9.93 10.31 -1.55
CA LYS A 292 11.22 9.67 -1.29
C LYS A 292 12.13 10.63 -0.54
N ASP A 293 12.78 10.15 0.51
CA ASP A 293 13.87 10.84 1.19
C ASP A 293 15.20 10.19 0.81
N GLY A 294 15.90 10.80 -0.15
CA GLY A 294 17.21 10.33 -0.61
C GLY A 294 18.35 10.51 0.41
N THR A 295 18.07 11.11 1.57
CA THR A 295 19.07 11.41 2.61
C THR A 295 19.13 10.37 3.73
N ALA A 296 18.04 9.62 3.97
CA ALA A 296 17.95 8.61 5.01
C ALA A 296 18.55 7.25 4.58
N LYS A 297 19.88 7.14 4.65
CA LYS A 297 20.65 5.98 4.14
C LYS A 297 21.06 4.99 5.23
N THR A 298 21.20 5.43 6.48
CA THR A 298 21.53 4.55 7.61
C THR A 298 20.29 4.18 8.42
N THR A 299 20.41 3.15 9.27
CA THR A 299 19.34 2.74 10.19
C THR A 299 18.93 3.90 11.10
N GLU A 300 19.89 4.62 11.68
CA GLU A 300 19.64 5.72 12.61
C GLU A 300 18.92 6.89 11.92
N GLN A 301 19.29 7.19 10.67
CA GLN A 301 18.64 8.23 9.88
C GLN A 301 17.19 7.85 9.54
N ARG A 302 16.96 6.58 9.20
CA ARG A 302 15.62 6.04 8.94
C ARG A 302 14.74 6.00 10.18
N GLU A 303 15.31 5.68 11.34
CA GLU A 303 14.60 5.78 12.62
C GLU A 303 14.31 7.24 12.99
N ALA A 304 15.21 8.17 12.70
CA ALA A 304 14.94 9.60 12.88
C ALA A 304 13.81 10.08 11.97
N LEU A 305 13.81 9.67 10.70
CA LEU A 305 12.73 9.96 9.77
C LEU A 305 11.40 9.33 10.21
N ALA A 306 11.44 8.10 10.74
CA ALA A 306 10.27 7.45 11.31
C ALA A 306 9.66 8.28 12.43
N ARG A 307 10.47 8.88 13.32
CA ARG A 307 10.00 9.80 14.36
C ARG A 307 9.43 11.10 13.81
N GLU A 308 10.07 11.68 12.79
CA GLU A 308 9.59 12.89 12.13
C GLU A 308 8.22 12.66 11.47
N ASN A 309 8.04 11.52 10.81
CA ASN A 309 6.77 11.16 10.18
C ASN A 309 5.62 11.11 11.19
N LEU A 310 5.87 10.74 12.46
CA LEU A 310 4.83 10.72 13.51
C LEU A 310 4.24 12.10 13.80
N GLU A 311 4.95 13.18 13.48
CA GLU A 311 4.45 14.55 13.65
C GLU A 311 3.37 14.89 12.60
N HIS A 312 3.37 14.18 11.47
CA HIS A 312 2.44 14.38 10.37
C HIS A 312 1.27 13.38 10.37
N THR A 313 1.34 12.29 11.12
CA THR A 313 0.28 11.26 11.16
C THR A 313 -0.79 11.51 12.21
N GLY A 314 -0.47 12.27 13.26
CA GLY A 314 -1.39 12.60 14.35
C GLY A 314 -2.77 13.13 13.93
N PRO A 315 -2.89 14.02 12.92
CA PRO A 315 -4.19 14.51 12.45
C PRO A 315 -5.14 13.42 11.94
N LEU A 316 -4.63 12.28 11.47
CA LEU A 316 -5.45 11.19 10.93
C LEU A 316 -6.11 10.35 12.04
N GLY A 317 -5.80 10.60 13.31
CA GLY A 317 -6.34 9.87 14.45
C GLY A 317 -5.57 8.58 14.79
N LYS A 318 -6.18 7.72 15.60
CA LYS A 318 -5.53 6.51 16.15
C LYS A 318 -6.20 5.19 15.73
N GLY A 319 -7.14 5.26 14.80
CA GLY A 319 -7.87 4.09 14.31
C GLY A 319 -6.97 3.21 13.47
N ASN A 320 -7.18 1.89 13.56
CA ASN A 320 -6.41 0.93 12.78
C ASN A 320 -7.09 0.67 11.43
N GLY A 321 -6.41 1.04 10.33
CA GLY A 321 -6.80 0.72 8.95
C GLY A 321 -6.52 -0.73 8.61
N GLY A 322 -7.29 -1.63 9.21
CA GLY A 322 -7.08 -3.06 9.07
C GLY A 322 -8.25 -3.76 8.41
N ALA A 323 -9.21 -3.16 7.73
CA ALA A 323 -10.49 -3.84 7.69
C ALA A 323 -11.17 -3.56 6.34
N SER A 324 -11.06 -4.54 5.42
CA SER A 324 -11.52 -4.40 4.04
C SER A 324 -12.44 -5.55 3.62
N ARG A 325 -13.55 -5.24 2.96
CA ARG A 325 -14.47 -6.22 2.36
C ARG A 325 -14.31 -6.23 0.83
N ARG A 326 -14.22 -7.42 0.24
CA ARG A 326 -14.24 -7.61 -1.23
C ARG A 326 -15.60 -7.22 -1.80
N LEU A 327 -15.60 -6.61 -3.00
CA LEU A 327 -16.73 -6.61 -3.92
C LEU A 327 -17.09 -8.07 -4.24
N SER A 328 -18.05 -8.67 -3.52
CA SER A 328 -18.76 -9.85 -4.01
C SER A 328 -19.94 -9.35 -4.83
N VAL A 329 -19.73 -9.08 -6.12
CA VAL A 329 -20.84 -9.05 -7.08
C VAL A 329 -21.33 -10.49 -7.17
N GLY A 330 -22.56 -10.73 -6.74
CA GLY A 330 -23.06 -12.07 -6.41
C GLY A 330 -22.92 -13.08 -7.55
N GLU A 331 -22.34 -14.23 -7.22
CA GLU A 331 -22.67 -15.48 -7.90
C GLU A 331 -24.13 -15.80 -7.54
N SER A 332 -25.06 -15.35 -8.38
CA SER A 332 -26.44 -15.80 -8.31
C SER A 332 -26.49 -17.26 -8.74
N SER A 333 -27.08 -18.08 -7.87
CA SER A 333 -27.26 -19.53 -7.98
C SER A 333 -28.00 -19.98 -9.24
#